data_AF-A0A834HWI2-F1
#
_entry.id   AF-A0A834HWI2-F1
#
_cell.length_a   1.000
_cell.length_b   1.000
_cell.length_c   1.000
_cell.angle_alpha   90.00
_cell.angle_beta   90.00
_cell.angle_gamma   90.00
#
_symmetry.space_group_name_H-M   'P 1'
#
loop_
_entity.id
_entity.type
_entity.pdbx_description
1 polymer ?
#
loop_
_entity_poly.entity_id
_entity_poly.type
_entity_poly.pdbx_seq_one_letter_code
_entity_poly.pdbx_strand_id
1 'polypeptide(L)' 'MDQKQFCILILHCFMMGKNTVQAKHWLEKCYKDSAPLETTIKRWFANFKRACRDTGDVERSECPNEVVTPENIKKSTKTF' A
#
# COMPACT_ATOMS: atom_id res chain seq x y z
N MET A 1 -13.54 -5.47 -3.60
CA MET A 1 -12.31 -4.89 -3.01
C MET A 1 -11.13 -5.53 -3.69
N ASP A 2 -10.27 -4.73 -4.28
CA ASP A 2 -9.09 -5.24 -4.98
C ASP A 2 -7.98 -5.61 -4.00
N GLN A 3 -7.04 -6.45 -4.45
CA GLN A 3 -5.88 -6.84 -3.65
C GLN A 3 -5.05 -5.63 -3.18
N LYS A 4 -4.95 -4.58 -4.01
CA LYS A 4 -4.27 -3.32 -3.66
C LYS A 4 -4.99 -2.59 -2.52
N GLN A 5 -6.33 -2.55 -2.53
CA GLN A 5 -7.12 -1.92 -1.47
C GLN A 5 -6.95 -2.66 -0.15
N PHE A 6 -6.95 -3.99 -0.16
CA PHE A 6 -6.66 -4.76 1.06
C PHE A 6 -5.24 -4.58 1.56
N CYS A 7 -4.25 -4.39 0.68
CA CYS A 7 -2.88 -4.07 1.12
C CYS A 7 -2.83 -2.79 1.96
N ILE A 8 -3.50 -1.72 1.51
CA ILE A 8 -3.57 -0.43 2.23
C ILE A 8 -4.25 -0.61 3.60
N LEU A 9 -5.31 -1.40 3.68
CA LEU A 9 -5.99 -1.68 4.95
C LEU A 9 -5.14 -2.51 5.92
N ILE A 10 -4.39 -3.48 5.41
CA ILE A 10 -3.47 -4.30 6.21
C ILE A 10 -2.31 -3.42 6.70
N LEU A 11 -1.80 -2.49 5.86
CA LEU A 11 -0.79 -1.51 6.25
C LEU A 11 -1.31 -0.60 7.37
N HIS A 12 -2.53 -0.08 7.25
CA HIS A 12 -3.16 0.70 8.32
C HIS A 12 -3.24 -0.10 9.63
N CYS A 13 -3.65 -1.37 9.59
CA CYS A 13 -3.66 -2.22 10.78
C CYS A 13 -2.28 -2.39 11.41
N PHE A 14 -1.25 -2.57 10.57
CA PHE A 14 0.15 -2.67 11.00
C PHE A 14 0.62 -1.38 11.67
N MET A 15 0.35 -0.22 11.08
CA MET A 15 0.70 1.10 11.64
C MET A 15 -0.02 1.39 12.96
N MET A 16 -1.26 0.90 13.12
CA MET A 16 -2.02 1.00 14.36
C MET A 16 -1.56 0.00 15.44
N GLY A 17 -0.45 -0.70 15.23
CA GLY A 17 0.11 -1.65 16.20
C GLY A 17 -0.71 -2.93 16.40
N LYS A 18 -1.68 -3.21 15.52
CA LYS A 18 -2.47 -4.45 15.61
C LYS A 18 -1.61 -5.64 15.24
N ASN A 19 -1.81 -6.77 15.92
CA ASN A 19 -1.21 -8.03 15.47
C ASN A 19 -2.03 -8.66 14.34
N THR A 20 -1.51 -9.72 13.71
CA THR A 20 -2.17 -10.37 12.55
C THR A 20 -3.54 -10.95 12.88
N VAL A 21 -3.78 -11.40 14.12
CA VAL A 21 -5.06 -11.96 14.56
C VAL A 21 -6.11 -10.85 14.70
N GLN A 22 -5.73 -9.74 15.32
CA GLN A 22 -6.59 -8.56 15.45
C GLN A 22 -6.92 -7.95 14.08
N ALA A 23 -5.93 -7.85 13.19
CA ALA A 23 -6.13 -7.38 11.82
C ALA A 23 -7.09 -8.29 11.04
N LYS A 24 -6.90 -9.62 11.15
CA LYS A 24 -7.81 -10.61 10.55
C LYS A 24 -9.24 -10.45 11.05
N HIS A 25 -9.43 -10.44 12.36
CA HIS A 25 -10.76 -10.31 12.95
C HIS A 25 -11.46 -9.00 12.54
N TRP A 26 -10.70 -7.90 12.48
CA TRP A 26 -11.23 -6.62 12.00
C TRP A 26 -11.63 -6.69 10.52
N LEU A 27 -10.79 -7.28 9.66
CA LEU A 27 -11.08 -7.45 8.24
C LEU A 27 -12.28 -8.38 8.00
N GLU A 28 -12.38 -9.50 8.72
CA GLU A 28 -13.52 -10.43 8.65
C GLU A 28 -14.81 -9.75 9.11
N LYS A 29 -14.76 -8.95 10.18
CA LYS A 29 -15.93 -8.20 10.65
C LYS A 29 -16.40 -7.16 9.62
N CYS A 30 -15.47 -6.47 8.97
CA CYS A 30 -15.80 -5.40 8.01
C CYS A 30 -16.18 -5.92 6.62
N TYR A 31 -15.53 -6.99 6.15
CA TYR A 31 -15.58 -7.42 4.74
C TYR A 31 -16.11 -8.85 4.55
N LYS A 32 -16.36 -9.59 5.63
CA LYS A 32 -16.94 -10.95 5.61
C LYS A 32 -16.22 -11.87 4.62
N ASP A 33 -16.95 -12.46 3.66
CA ASP A 33 -16.41 -13.41 2.67
C ASP A 33 -15.41 -12.77 1.70
N SER A 34 -15.41 -11.44 1.60
CA SER A 34 -14.41 -10.71 0.80
C SER A 34 -13.10 -10.48 1.55
N ALA A 35 -13.02 -10.81 2.83
CA ALA A 35 -11.82 -10.58 3.63
C ALA A 35 -10.64 -11.42 3.11
N PRO A 36 -9.42 -10.85 3.11
CA PRO A 36 -8.24 -11.59 2.66
C PRO A 36 -7.93 -12.73 3.63
N LEU A 37 -7.46 -13.84 3.07
CA LEU A 37 -7.03 -15.00 3.85
C LEU A 37 -5.91 -14.62 4.83
N GLU A 38 -5.87 -15.29 5.98
CA GLU A 38 -4.87 -15.07 7.03
C GLU A 38 -3.42 -15.16 6.51
N THR A 39 -3.15 -16.05 5.56
CA THR A 39 -1.82 -16.20 4.93
C THR A 39 -1.40 -14.93 4.18
N THR A 40 -2.34 -14.27 3.50
CA THR A 40 -2.10 -12.99 2.82
C THR A 40 -1.82 -11.87 3.82
N ILE A 41 -2.57 -11.82 4.92
CA ILE A 41 -2.34 -10.84 6.00
C ILE A 41 -0.94 -11.04 6.60
N LYS A 42 -0.57 -12.28 6.97
CA LYS A 42 0.75 -12.60 7.51
C LYS A 42 1.88 -12.24 6.56
N ARG A 43 1.73 -12.52 5.26
CA ARG A 43 2.71 -12.17 4.22
C ARG A 43 2.95 -10.66 4.15
N TRP A 44 1.89 -9.85 4.13
CA TRP A 44 2.01 -8.40 4.11
C TRP A 44 2.64 -7.85 5.38
N PHE A 45 2.24 -8.34 6.56
CA PHE A 45 2.88 -7.98 7.83
C PHE A 45 4.38 -8.31 7.85
N ALA A 46 4.79 -9.45 7.28
CA ALA A 46 6.20 -9.79 7.16
C ALA A 46 6.95 -8.83 6.22
N ASN A 47 6.34 -8.47 5.08
CA ASN A 47 6.89 -7.49 4.15
C ASN A 47 7.05 -6.11 4.78
N PHE A 48 6.05 -5.62 5.52
CA PHE A 48 6.14 -4.31 6.20
C PHE A 48 7.21 -4.30 7.29
N LYS A 49 7.33 -5.38 8.08
CA LYS A 49 8.43 -5.52 9.05
C LYS A 49 9.81 -5.60 8.41
N ARG A 50 9.92 -6.04 7.15
CA ARG A 50 11.17 -6.03 6.38
C ARG A 50 11.45 -4.63 5.85
N ALA A 51 10.48 -4.01 5.18
CA ALA A 51 10.60 -2.65 4.65
C ALA A 51 10.89 -1.60 5.75
N CYS A 52 10.30 -1.76 6.94
CA CYS A 52 10.59 -0.90 8.09
C CYS A 52 11.97 -1.13 8.71
N ARG A 53 12.60 -2.30 8.49
CA ARG A 53 13.97 -2.57 8.93
C ARG A 53 15.02 -2.20 7.89
N ASP A 54 14.61 -2.15 6.63
CA ASP A 54 15.42 -1.73 5.49
C ASP A 54 15.57 -0.20 5.40
N THR A 55 15.12 0.54 6.42
CA THR A 55 15.35 1.98 6.58
C THR A 55 16.78 2.28 7.06
N GLY A 56 17.76 1.59 6.48
CA GLY A 56 19.11 2.14 6.33
C GLY A 56 19.07 3.10 5.15
N ASP A 57 18.51 4.29 5.38
CA ASP A 57 18.59 5.52 4.58
C ASP A 57 19.06 5.37 3.12
N VAL A 58 18.25 4.71 2.30
CA VAL A 58 18.36 4.78 0.84
C VAL A 58 17.00 5.24 0.33
N GLU A 59 16.98 6.47 -0.17
CA GLU A 59 15.83 7.11 -0.81
C GLU A 59 15.21 6.15 -1.84
N ARG A 60 14.01 5.62 -1.55
CA ARG A 60 13.19 4.99 -2.57
C ARG A 60 12.23 6.01 -3.16
N SER A 61 12.70 6.65 -4.22
CA SER A 61 11.89 7.32 -5.24
C SER A 61 11.01 6.32 -5.99
N GLU A 62 9.98 5.77 -5.33
CA GLU A 62 8.91 4.99 -5.99
C GLU A 62 7.57 5.26 -5.29
N CYS A 63 7.17 6.52 -5.24
CA CYS A 63 5.75 6.86 -5.13
C CYS A 63 5.14 6.73 -6.54
N PRO A 64 4.04 5.99 -6.74
CA PRO A 64 3.38 5.94 -8.04
C PRO A 64 2.82 7.33 -8.36
N ASN A 65 3.46 8.02 -9.30
CA ASN A 65 2.93 9.24 -9.90
C ASN A 65 1.70 8.89 -10.73
N GLU A 66 0.56 8.83 -10.06
CA GLU A 66 -0.76 8.66 -10.68
C GLU A 66 -1.45 10.03 -10.75
N VAL A 67 -0.96 10.90 -11.65
CA VAL A 67 -1.77 11.99 -12.24
C VAL A 67 -1.35 12.14 -13.69
N VAL A 68 -2.04 11.43 -14.58
CA VAL A 68 -2.15 11.81 -15.99
C VAL A 68 -3.33 12.78 -16.09
N THR A 69 -3.05 14.07 -16.30
CA THR A 69 -4.00 15.03 -16.87
C THR A 69 -3.58 15.33 -18.31
N PRO A 70 -4.44 15.09 -19.33
CA PRO A 70 -4.08 15.29 -20.74
C PRO A 70 -4.12 16.76 -21.22
N GLU A 71 -4.04 17.76 -20.33
CA GLU A 71 -4.38 19.16 -20.67
C GLU A 71 -3.21 20.16 -20.79
N ASN A 72 -1.94 19.75 -20.68
CA ASN A 72 -0.81 20.70 -20.80
C ASN A 72 0.14 20.49 -21.99
N ILE A 73 -0.27 19.80 -23.06
CA ILE A 73 0.48 19.89 -24.33
C ILE A 73 -0.02 21.11 -25.09
N LYS A 74 0.44 22.31 -24.69
CA LYS A 74 0.32 23.50 -25.53
C LYS A 74 1.60 24.35 -25.47
N LYS A 75 2.39 24.18 -26.54
CA LYS A 75 3.17 25.20 -27.27
C LYS A 75 4.13 26.08 -26.45
N SER A 76 5.43 25.98 -26.73
CA SER A 76 6.10 26.85 -27.72
C SER A 76 7.64 26.80 -27.62
N THR A 77 8.27 26.62 -28.78
CA THR A 77 9.55 27.20 -29.29
C THR A 77 10.64 27.67 -28.31
N LYS A 78 11.89 27.18 -28.50
CA LYS A 78 13.01 28.05 -28.94
C LYS A 78 14.24 27.27 -29.44
N THR A 79 14.66 27.68 -30.63
CA THR A 79 15.95 27.48 -31.31
C THR A 79 17.14 27.92 -30.46
N PHE A 80 18.25 27.18 -30.52
CA PHE A 80 19.61 27.71 -30.67
C PHE A 80 20.46 26.67 -31.41
#